data_AF-A0A834F4J1-F1
#
_entry.id   AF-A0A834F4J1-F1
#
_cell.length_a   1.000
_cell.length_b   1.000
_cell.length_c   1.000
_cell.angle_alpha   90.00
_cell.angle_beta   90.00
_cell.angle_gamma   90.00
#
_symmetry.space_group_name_H-M   'P 1'
#
loop_
_entity.id
_entity.type
_entity.pdbx_description
1 polymer ?
#
loop_
_entity_poly.entity_id
_entity_poly.type
_entity_poly.pdbx_seq_one_letter_code
_entity_poly.pdbx_strand_id
1 'polypeptide(L)'
;MKPQKGYLLLFWVLVCPGVTVAIEPISTTIAVGMAAALTGFLARYQNIFYYFHECCRPDNAGGERIVETALDFWRGGRAREEIELKDLETSVSLSIFNNENSGFFRTSLIDKNLVDFFVPFLPLEYSHVVQCAMAEMKIRASEGEGPPDLDVANQVAKDLVYFPKTERVFSVKGCKTIESKLDYYS
;
A
#
# COMPACT_ATOMS: atom_id res chain seq x y z
N MET A 1 -5.35 45.22 -20.55
CA MET A 1 -5.20 43.75 -20.41
C MET A 1 -6.29 43.06 -21.23
N LYS A 2 -5.91 42.33 -22.27
CA LYS A 2 -6.77 41.52 -23.13
C LYS A 2 -6.07 40.16 -23.29
N PRO A 3 -6.68 39.03 -22.93
CA PRO A 3 -6.05 37.73 -23.09
C PRO A 3 -6.01 37.39 -24.58
N GLN A 4 -4.82 37.03 -25.06
CA GLN A 4 -4.60 36.63 -26.46
C GLN A 4 -5.12 35.20 -26.68
N LYS A 5 -5.83 35.05 -27.80
CA LYS A 5 -6.55 33.86 -28.31
C LYS A 5 -5.71 32.58 -28.51
N GLY A 6 -4.45 32.55 -28.10
CA GLY A 6 -3.54 31.41 -28.31
C GLY A 6 -3.82 30.20 -27.41
N TYR A 7 -4.27 30.42 -26.17
CA TYR A 7 -4.48 29.32 -25.22
C TYR A 7 -5.73 28.48 -25.49
N LEU A 8 -6.74 29.05 -26.17
CA LEU A 8 -8.00 28.34 -26.44
C LEU A 8 -7.88 27.35 -27.62
N LEU A 9 -6.90 27.52 -28.50
CA LEU A 9 -6.65 26.62 -29.64
C LEU A 9 -5.88 25.35 -29.25
N LEU A 10 -5.04 25.41 -28.21
CA LEU A 10 -4.31 24.24 -27.70
C LEU A 10 -5.23 23.23 -27.00
N PHE A 11 -6.33 23.68 -26.39
CA PHE A 11 -7.32 22.79 -25.77
C PHE A 11 -8.21 22.06 -26.80
N TRP A 12 -8.33 22.59 -28.02
CA TRP A 12 -9.15 21.99 -29.08
C TRP A 12 -8.44 20.86 -29.85
N VAL A 13 -7.12 20.75 -29.75
CA VAL A 13 -6.33 19.69 -30.41
C VAL A 13 -6.24 18.41 -29.55
N LEU A 14 -6.35 18.52 -28.23
CA LEU A 14 -6.28 17.38 -27.30
C LEU A 14 -7.62 16.65 -27.09
N VAL A 15 -8.74 17.20 -27.58
CA VAL A 15 -10.08 16.61 -27.41
C VAL A 15 -10.76 16.43 -28.77
N CYS A 16 -10.14 15.64 -29.65
CA CYS A 16 -10.81 15.04 -30.80
C CYS A 16 -10.33 13.58 -30.91
N PRO A 17 -11.17 12.57 -30.61
CA PRO A 17 -10.84 11.16 -30.80
C PRO A 17 -10.90 10.73 -32.28
N GLY A 18 -10.55 11.64 -33.19
CA GLY A 18 -10.86 11.54 -34.61
C GLY A 18 -9.73 11.98 -35.51
N VAL A 19 -8.50 11.53 -35.26
CA VAL A 19 -7.48 11.45 -36.30
C VAL A 19 -6.78 10.11 -36.14
N THR A 20 -7.21 9.13 -36.94
CA THR A 20 -6.36 8.00 -37.31
C THR A 20 -5.13 8.59 -38.01
N VAL A 21 -4.11 8.93 -37.24
CA VAL A 21 -2.83 9.30 -37.81
C VAL A 21 -2.23 8.02 -38.36
N ALA A 22 -1.99 8.01 -39.66
CA ALA A 22 -1.06 7.08 -40.28
C ALA A 22 0.31 7.30 -39.62
N ILE A 23 0.57 6.54 -38.56
CA ILE A 23 1.86 6.54 -37.88
C ILE A 23 2.78 5.67 -38.74
N GLU A 24 3.91 6.22 -39.17
CA GLU A 24 4.95 5.46 -39.88
C GLU A 24 5.26 4.15 -39.13
N PRO A 25 5.51 3.03 -39.83
CA PRO A 25 5.68 1.71 -39.20
C PRO A 25 6.80 1.66 -38.14
N ILE A 26 7.71 2.64 -38.15
CA ILE A 26 8.80 2.76 -37.18
C ILE A 26 8.32 3.33 -35.84
N SER A 27 7.38 4.30 -35.83
CA SER A 27 6.95 4.93 -34.57
C SER A 27 5.96 4.06 -33.79
N THR A 28 5.12 3.27 -34.48
CA THR A 28 4.25 2.27 -33.83
C THR A 28 5.06 1.14 -33.21
N THR A 29 6.08 0.64 -33.90
CA THR A 29 6.96 -0.42 -33.38
C THR A 29 7.77 0.06 -32.17
N ILE A 30 8.24 1.31 -32.17
CA ILE A 30 8.91 1.90 -31.00
C ILE A 30 7.94 2.04 -29.82
N ALA A 31 6.73 2.56 -30.02
CA ALA A 31 5.75 2.75 -28.94
C ALA A 31 5.31 1.41 -28.32
N VAL A 32 5.01 0.41 -29.16
CA VAL A 32 4.67 -0.94 -28.71
C VAL A 32 5.87 -1.62 -28.04
N GLY A 33 7.08 -1.40 -28.55
CA GLY A 33 8.31 -1.93 -27.96
C GLY A 33 8.59 -1.37 -26.57
N MET A 34 8.42 -0.06 -26.35
CA MET A 34 8.56 0.55 -25.03
C MET A 34 7.49 0.06 -24.05
N ALA A 35 6.24 -0.01 -24.50
CA ALA A 35 5.16 -0.54 -23.67
C ALA A 35 5.45 -1.99 -23.26
N ALA A 36 5.77 -2.88 -24.21
CA ALA A 36 6.08 -4.28 -23.94
C ALA A 36 7.34 -4.47 -23.07
N ALA A 37 8.37 -3.63 -23.23
CA ALA A 37 9.54 -3.63 -22.37
C ALA A 37 9.19 -3.20 -20.94
N LEU A 38 8.33 -2.19 -20.76
CA LEU A 38 7.82 -1.78 -19.45
C LEU A 38 6.94 -2.87 -18.83
N THR A 39 6.01 -3.48 -19.57
CA THR A 39 5.20 -4.59 -19.03
C THR A 39 6.04 -5.81 -18.73
N GLY A 40 7.04 -6.14 -19.57
CA GLY A 40 7.98 -7.24 -19.33
C GLY A 40 8.89 -7.00 -18.12
N PHE A 41 9.34 -5.75 -17.93
CA PHE A 41 10.11 -5.34 -16.75
C PHE A 41 9.23 -5.43 -15.49
N LEU A 42 8.03 -4.85 -15.50
CA LEU A 42 7.09 -4.92 -14.39
C LEU A 42 6.63 -6.35 -14.09
N ALA A 43 6.43 -7.19 -15.10
CA ALA A 43 6.12 -8.61 -14.93
C ALA A 43 7.31 -9.39 -14.35
N ARG A 44 8.55 -9.04 -14.72
CA ARG A 44 9.76 -9.67 -14.17
C ARG A 44 10.07 -9.25 -12.74
N TYR A 45 9.65 -8.05 -12.34
CA TYR A 45 9.77 -7.52 -10.99
C TYR A 45 8.45 -7.56 -10.19
N GLN A 46 7.53 -8.48 -10.50
CA GLN A 46 6.38 -8.75 -9.62
C GLN A 46 6.83 -9.02 -8.17
N ASN A 47 8.01 -9.63 -7.98
CA ASN A 47 8.58 -9.93 -6.69
C ASN A 47 9.09 -8.72 -5.88
N ILE A 48 9.28 -7.53 -6.47
CA ILE A 48 9.66 -6.33 -5.69
C ILE A 48 8.54 -5.93 -4.73
N PHE A 49 7.28 -6.04 -5.18
CA PHE A 49 6.13 -5.78 -4.32
C PHE A 49 5.89 -6.89 -3.29
N TYR A 50 6.29 -8.13 -3.59
CA TYR A 50 6.21 -9.24 -2.62
C TYR A 50 7.24 -9.12 -1.50
N TYR A 51 8.45 -8.64 -1.78
CA TYR A 51 9.51 -8.50 -0.78
C TYR A 51 9.20 -7.44 0.29
N PHE A 52 8.39 -6.44 -0.06
CA PHE A 52 7.97 -5.39 0.88
C PHE A 52 6.84 -5.86 1.82
N HIS A 53 6.22 -7.00 1.50
CA HIS A 53 4.97 -7.45 2.09
C HIS A 53 5.15 -8.22 3.41
N GLU A 54 6.40 -8.53 3.79
CA GLU A 54 6.72 -9.37 4.95
C GLU A 54 7.12 -8.58 6.21
N CYS A 55 7.44 -7.28 6.17
CA CYS A 55 7.98 -6.58 7.35
C CYS A 55 7.05 -6.42 8.57
N CYS A 56 5.76 -6.77 8.49
CA CYS A 56 4.75 -6.47 9.52
C CYS A 56 4.25 -7.66 10.35
N ARG A 57 4.85 -8.84 10.21
CA ARG A 57 4.56 -9.93 11.14
C ARG A 57 5.34 -9.68 12.44
N PRO A 58 4.78 -9.92 13.65
CA PRO A 58 5.53 -9.82 14.90
C PRO A 58 6.84 -10.64 14.87
N ASP A 59 6.85 -11.69 14.05
CA ASP A 59 7.96 -12.63 13.87
C ASP A 59 9.10 -12.08 12.98
N ASN A 60 8.94 -10.90 12.35
CA ASN A 60 9.93 -10.30 11.45
C ASN A 60 10.69 -9.15 12.14
N ALA A 61 12.01 -9.14 12.01
CA ALA A 61 12.90 -8.23 12.73
C ALA A 61 12.49 -6.75 12.56
N GLY A 62 12.16 -6.08 13.68
CA GLY A 62 11.75 -4.67 13.73
C GLY A 62 10.24 -4.42 13.68
N GLY A 63 9.42 -5.36 13.19
CA GLY A 63 7.96 -5.21 13.13
C GLY A 63 7.31 -5.17 14.52
N GLU A 64 7.83 -5.95 15.47
CA GLU A 64 7.38 -5.97 16.87
C GLU A 64 7.46 -4.58 17.54
N ARG A 65 8.56 -3.85 17.32
CA ARG A 65 8.74 -2.53 17.94
C ARG A 65 7.84 -1.44 17.35
N ILE A 66 7.54 -1.51 16.05
CA ILE A 66 6.56 -0.62 15.41
C ILE A 66 5.17 -0.86 16.00
N VAL A 67 4.82 -2.13 16.19
CA VAL A 67 3.55 -2.54 16.80
C VAL A 67 3.45 -2.05 18.25
N GLU A 68 4.51 -2.19 19.03
CA GLU A 68 4.57 -1.71 20.42
C GLU A 68 4.38 -0.19 20.49
N THR A 69 5.12 0.58 19.68
CA THR A 69 4.95 2.04 19.61
C THR A 69 3.52 2.42 19.23
N ALA A 70 2.92 1.76 18.23
CA ALA A 70 1.53 2.02 17.84
C ALA A 70 0.54 1.73 18.98
N LEU A 71 0.77 0.66 19.75
CA LEU A 71 -0.06 0.28 20.89
C LEU A 71 0.06 1.29 22.04
N ASP A 72 1.24 1.83 22.29
CA ASP A 72 1.47 2.85 23.32
C ASP A 72 0.78 4.18 22.99
N PHE A 73 0.80 4.58 21.72
CA PHE A 73 0.02 5.74 21.26
C PHE A 73 -1.48 5.50 21.46
N TRP A 74 -1.99 4.33 21.08
CA TRP A 74 -3.39 3.97 21.23
C TRP A 74 -3.82 3.94 22.71
N ARG A 75 -3.03 3.31 23.59
CA ARG A 75 -3.28 3.27 25.04
C ARG A 75 -3.23 4.65 25.69
N GLY A 76 -2.42 5.55 25.15
CA GLY A 76 -2.36 6.95 25.53
C GLY A 76 -3.53 7.79 25.00
N GLY A 77 -4.45 7.21 24.23
CA GLY A 77 -5.57 7.92 23.61
C GLY A 77 -5.15 8.92 22.52
N ARG A 78 -3.95 8.77 21.98
CA ARG A 78 -3.42 9.62 20.89
C ARG A 78 -3.88 9.11 19.55
N ALA A 79 -4.05 10.02 18.59
CA ALA A 79 -4.40 9.64 17.24
C ALA A 79 -3.23 8.89 16.57
N ARG A 80 -3.56 7.96 15.68
CA ARG A 80 -2.57 7.21 14.89
C ARG A 80 -1.72 8.15 14.03
N GLU A 81 -2.32 9.23 13.54
CA GLU A 81 -1.71 10.23 12.68
C GLU A 81 -0.69 11.11 13.42
N GLU A 82 -0.66 11.07 14.76
CA GLU A 82 0.36 11.74 15.58
C GLU A 82 1.68 10.95 15.63
N ILE A 83 1.72 9.71 15.16
CA ILE A 83 2.95 8.91 15.13
C ILE A 83 3.88 9.47 14.06
N GLU A 84 4.98 10.06 14.49
CA GLU A 84 6.00 10.60 13.60
C GLU A 84 7.10 9.57 13.30
N LEU A 85 7.83 9.79 12.21
CA LEU A 85 8.94 8.93 11.83
C LEU A 85 9.99 8.81 12.94
N LYS A 86 10.26 9.89 13.70
CA LYS A 86 11.20 9.90 14.83
C LYS A 86 10.83 8.90 15.95
N ASP A 87 9.54 8.69 16.17
CA ASP A 87 9.02 7.78 17.19
C ASP A 87 9.27 6.32 16.77
N LEU A 88 9.18 6.07 15.47
CA LEU A 88 9.42 4.77 14.85
C LEU A 88 10.91 4.51 14.60
N GLU A 89 11.69 5.53 14.24
CA GLU A 89 13.14 5.44 14.09
C GLU A 89 13.80 5.08 15.41
N THR A 90 13.37 5.68 16.52
CA THR A 90 13.89 5.33 17.85
C THR A 90 13.56 3.87 18.19
N SER A 91 12.34 3.42 17.83
CA SER A 91 11.91 2.05 18.07
C SER A 91 12.49 1.03 17.06
N VAL A 92 12.85 1.43 15.85
CA VAL A 92 13.36 0.49 14.84
C VAL A 92 14.88 0.45 14.88
N SER A 93 15.53 1.58 15.15
CA SER A 93 16.98 1.70 15.33
C SER A 93 17.47 0.74 16.40
N LEU A 94 16.93 0.74 17.64
CA LEU A 94 17.47 -0.18 18.65
C LEU A 94 17.25 -1.65 18.30
N SER A 95 16.23 -2.02 17.51
CA SER A 95 16.04 -3.41 17.06
C SER A 95 16.91 -3.82 15.87
N ILE A 96 17.23 -2.88 14.96
CA ILE A 96 18.09 -3.14 13.80
C ILE A 96 19.57 -3.06 14.21
N PHE A 97 19.95 -2.12 15.08
CA PHE A 97 21.33 -1.90 15.50
C PHE A 97 21.79 -2.79 16.67
N ASN A 98 20.90 -3.35 17.50
CA ASN A 98 21.30 -4.22 18.63
C ASN A 98 21.04 -5.72 18.41
N ASN A 99 20.47 -6.14 17.27
CA ASN A 99 20.14 -7.54 17.04
C ASN A 99 21.07 -8.17 15.98
N GLU A 100 22.01 -8.98 16.45
CA GLU A 100 23.00 -9.70 15.63
C GLU A 100 22.39 -10.72 14.63
N ASN A 101 21.10 -11.06 14.84
CA ASN A 101 20.35 -11.99 14.00
C ASN A 101 19.43 -11.29 12.98
N SER A 102 19.37 -9.95 12.94
CA SER A 102 18.59 -9.29 11.90
C SER A 102 19.31 -9.41 10.55
N GLY A 103 18.58 -9.77 9.49
CA GLY A 103 19.14 -9.93 8.13
C GLY A 103 19.77 -8.66 7.59
N PHE A 104 19.45 -7.50 8.18
CA PHE A 104 20.02 -6.19 7.87
C PHE A 104 21.34 -5.93 8.60
N PHE A 105 21.50 -6.38 9.86
CA PHE A 105 22.68 -6.14 10.70
C PHE A 105 23.97 -6.74 10.14
N ARG A 106 23.87 -7.84 9.36
CA ARG A 106 25.04 -8.49 8.75
C ARG A 106 25.51 -7.87 7.44
N THR A 107 24.79 -6.88 6.90
CA THR A 107 25.16 -6.23 5.65
C THR A 107 25.82 -4.89 5.94
N SER A 108 26.93 -4.60 5.25
CA SER A 108 27.59 -3.28 5.25
C SER A 108 26.75 -2.16 4.60
N LEU A 109 25.44 -2.40 4.43
CA LEU A 109 24.44 -1.45 3.92
C LEU A 109 24.09 -0.39 4.98
N ILE A 110 24.12 -0.75 6.27
CA ILE A 110 23.88 0.20 7.36
C ILE A 110 25.14 1.05 7.62
N ASP A 111 26.31 0.45 7.59
CA ASP A 111 27.61 1.12 7.83
C ASP A 111 27.95 2.18 6.76
N LYS A 112 27.18 2.19 5.66
CA LYS A 112 27.33 3.14 4.53
C LYS A 112 26.14 4.05 4.31
N ASN A 113 25.16 4.07 5.22
CA ASN A 113 23.99 4.94 5.08
C ASN A 113 23.25 4.74 3.74
N LEU A 114 23.24 3.51 3.19
CA LEU A 114 22.70 3.19 1.86
C LEU A 114 21.17 3.08 1.81
N VAL A 115 20.48 3.37 2.92
CA VAL A 115 19.02 3.46 2.97
C VAL A 115 18.67 4.94 3.07
N ASP A 116 18.24 5.53 1.95
CA ASP A 116 17.90 6.95 1.89
C ASP A 116 16.62 7.27 2.68
N PHE A 117 15.66 6.34 2.71
CA PHE A 117 14.37 6.51 3.39
C PHE A 117 13.85 5.20 3.98
N PHE A 118 13.44 5.24 5.24
CA PHE A 118 12.70 4.16 5.89
C PHE A 118 11.20 4.46 5.85
N VAL A 119 10.39 3.53 5.33
CA VAL A 119 8.94 3.68 5.23
C VAL A 119 8.26 2.64 6.11
N PRO A 120 7.93 2.97 7.37
CA PRO A 120 7.26 2.04 8.27
C PRO A 120 5.79 1.85 7.91
N PHE A 121 5.31 0.62 8.04
CA PHE A 121 3.89 0.29 7.95
C PHE A 121 3.33 0.07 9.35
N LEU A 122 2.31 0.84 9.70
CA LEU A 122 1.63 0.73 10.98
C LEU A 122 0.52 -0.35 10.91
N PRO A 123 0.29 -1.12 11.98
CA PRO A 123 -0.72 -2.17 12.00
C PRO A 123 -2.13 -1.61 11.78
N LEU A 124 -3.02 -2.36 11.12
CA LEU A 124 -4.34 -1.84 10.73
C LEU A 124 -5.39 -2.03 11.82
N GLU A 125 -6.08 -0.95 12.18
CA GLU A 125 -7.24 -0.96 13.09
C GLU A 125 -8.53 -1.45 12.40
N TYR A 126 -9.57 -1.72 13.19
CA TYR A 126 -10.89 -2.14 12.69
C TYR A 126 -11.45 -1.24 11.58
N SER A 127 -11.36 0.09 11.77
CA SER A 127 -11.83 1.08 10.79
C SER A 127 -11.16 0.92 9.42
N HIS A 128 -9.85 0.68 9.39
CA HIS A 128 -9.09 0.44 8.16
C HIS A 128 -9.51 -0.86 7.47
N VAL A 129 -9.80 -1.91 8.26
CA VAL A 129 -10.29 -3.18 7.72
C VAL A 129 -11.65 -3.02 7.04
N VAL A 130 -12.57 -2.24 7.65
CA VAL A 130 -13.86 -1.92 7.05
C VAL A 130 -13.68 -1.15 5.74
N GLN A 131 -12.75 -0.18 5.70
CA GLN A 131 -12.42 0.54 4.47
C GLN A 131 -11.89 -0.38 3.37
N CYS A 132 -11.05 -1.35 3.72
CA CYS A 132 -10.58 -2.36 2.77
C CYS A 132 -11.71 -3.23 2.22
N ALA A 133 -12.63 -3.70 3.07
CA ALA A 133 -13.80 -4.46 2.63
C ALA A 133 -14.70 -3.63 1.70
N MET A 134 -14.95 -2.38 2.05
CA MET A 134 -15.71 -1.45 1.19
C MET A 134 -15.00 -1.17 -0.14
N ALA A 135 -13.68 -1.06 -0.15
CA ALA A 135 -12.90 -0.86 -1.37
C ALA A 135 -12.97 -2.09 -2.29
N GLU A 136 -12.85 -3.28 -1.71
CA GLU A 136 -12.94 -4.55 -2.43
C GLU A 136 -14.35 -4.75 -3.04
N MET A 137 -15.41 -4.49 -2.28
CA MET A 137 -16.77 -4.52 -2.80
C MET A 137 -17.00 -3.51 -3.93
N LYS A 138 -16.36 -2.33 -3.89
CA LYS A 138 -16.46 -1.35 -4.99
C LYS A 138 -15.81 -1.86 -6.27
N ILE A 139 -14.71 -2.60 -6.16
CA ILE A 139 -14.05 -3.25 -7.30
C ILE A 139 -15.00 -4.30 -7.89
N ARG A 140 -15.52 -5.20 -7.07
CA ARG A 140 -16.51 -6.23 -7.49
C ARG A 140 -17.79 -5.63 -8.09
N ALA A 141 -18.28 -4.53 -7.52
CA ALA A 141 -19.43 -3.81 -8.06
C ALA A 141 -19.16 -3.23 -9.46
N SER A 142 -17.92 -2.85 -9.75
CA SER A 142 -17.53 -2.42 -11.11
C SER A 142 -17.46 -3.59 -12.10
N GLU A 143 -17.34 -4.82 -11.61
CA GLU A 143 -17.33 -6.07 -12.38
C GLU A 143 -18.73 -6.69 -12.52
N GLY A 144 -19.74 -6.09 -11.88
CA GLY A 144 -21.15 -6.50 -11.96
C GLY A 144 -21.65 -7.34 -10.79
N GLU A 145 -20.86 -7.48 -9.73
CA GLU A 145 -21.32 -8.07 -8.46
C GLU A 145 -22.09 -7.01 -7.63
N GLY A 146 -22.84 -7.44 -6.61
CA GLY A 146 -23.76 -6.58 -5.86
C GLY A 146 -23.19 -5.25 -5.35
N PRO A 147 -24.05 -4.27 -4.99
CA PRO A 147 -23.59 -2.98 -4.51
C PRO A 147 -22.79 -3.12 -3.20
N PRO A 148 -21.82 -2.22 -2.94
CA PRO A 148 -21.08 -2.23 -1.68
C PRO A 148 -22.01 -2.02 -0.48
N ASP A 149 -21.89 -2.90 0.52
CA ASP A 149 -22.69 -2.88 1.73
C ASP A 149 -21.81 -2.70 2.97
N LEU A 150 -22.09 -1.62 3.71
CA LEU A 150 -21.37 -1.28 4.92
C LEU A 150 -21.61 -2.30 6.05
N ASP A 151 -22.80 -2.89 6.14
CA ASP A 151 -23.11 -3.88 7.18
C ASP A 151 -22.34 -5.17 6.94
N VAL A 152 -22.26 -5.61 5.67
CA VAL A 152 -21.42 -6.74 5.26
C VAL A 152 -19.93 -6.43 5.54
N ALA A 153 -19.46 -5.22 5.21
CA ALA A 153 -18.07 -4.83 5.48
C ALA A 153 -17.74 -4.87 6.98
N ASN A 154 -18.66 -4.42 7.84
CA ASN A 154 -18.52 -4.52 9.29
C ASN A 154 -18.52 -5.97 9.77
N GLN A 155 -19.32 -6.84 9.17
CA GLN A 155 -19.39 -8.27 9.52
C GLN A 155 -18.08 -8.99 9.14
N VAL A 156 -17.59 -8.77 7.92
CA VAL A 156 -16.29 -9.30 7.46
C VAL A 156 -15.16 -8.85 8.37
N ALA A 157 -15.16 -7.57 8.78
CA ALA A 157 -14.15 -7.03 9.69
C ALA A 157 -14.24 -7.70 11.07
N LYS A 158 -15.44 -7.89 11.64
CA LYS A 158 -15.64 -8.55 12.95
C LYS A 158 -15.10 -9.98 12.98
N ASP A 159 -15.16 -10.67 11.85
CA ASP A 159 -14.69 -12.05 11.72
C ASP A 159 -13.17 -12.18 11.61
N LEU A 160 -12.43 -11.07 11.57
CA LEU A 160 -10.96 -11.13 11.60
C LEU A 160 -10.43 -11.36 13.01
N VAL A 161 -9.19 -11.84 13.04
CA VAL A 161 -8.43 -12.01 14.29
C VAL A 161 -7.70 -10.72 14.60
N TYR A 162 -7.84 -10.25 15.83
CA TYR A 162 -7.23 -9.01 16.31
C TYR A 162 -6.27 -9.27 17.47
N PHE A 163 -5.31 -8.36 17.64
CA PHE A 163 -4.34 -8.35 18.71
C PHE A 163 -4.21 -6.94 19.34
N PRO A 164 -3.80 -6.83 20.61
CA PRO A 164 -3.62 -7.92 21.58
C PRO A 164 -4.95 -8.63 21.88
N LYS A 165 -4.91 -9.82 22.48
CA LYS A 165 -6.14 -10.62 22.73
C LYS A 165 -7.14 -9.91 23.64
N THR A 166 -6.65 -9.05 24.52
CA THR A 166 -7.41 -8.27 25.50
C THR A 166 -8.11 -7.07 24.88
N GLU A 167 -7.37 -6.21 24.18
CA GLU A 167 -7.90 -4.96 23.61
C GLU A 167 -8.43 -5.12 22.17
N ARG A 168 -7.99 -6.15 21.43
CA ARG A 168 -8.40 -6.48 20.06
C ARG A 168 -8.36 -5.28 19.10
N VAL A 169 -7.28 -4.51 19.14
CA VAL A 169 -7.17 -3.23 18.41
C VAL A 169 -6.76 -3.42 16.95
N PHE A 170 -5.74 -4.22 16.71
CA PHE A 170 -5.08 -4.35 15.41
C PHE A 170 -5.36 -5.69 14.75
N SER A 171 -5.63 -5.70 13.44
CA SER A 171 -5.85 -6.93 12.67
C SER A 171 -4.53 -7.67 12.46
N VAL A 172 -4.49 -8.96 12.81
CA VAL A 172 -3.31 -9.82 12.63
C VAL A 172 -2.90 -9.93 11.17
N LYS A 173 -3.89 -9.93 10.25
CA LYS A 173 -3.65 -10.12 8.81
C LYS A 173 -3.88 -8.85 7.99
N GLY A 174 -4.20 -7.72 8.64
CA GLY A 174 -4.60 -6.50 7.95
C GLY A 174 -5.75 -6.78 6.97
N CYS A 175 -5.56 -6.35 5.72
CA CYS A 175 -6.55 -6.51 4.64
C CYS A 175 -6.28 -7.73 3.73
N LYS A 176 -5.26 -8.55 4.05
CA LYS A 176 -4.78 -9.61 3.15
C LYS A 176 -5.82 -10.69 2.85
N THR A 177 -6.73 -10.97 3.77
CA THR A 177 -7.73 -12.04 3.63
C THR A 177 -9.14 -11.52 3.38
N ILE A 178 -9.29 -10.23 3.04
CA ILE A 178 -10.61 -9.63 2.85
C ILE A 178 -11.28 -10.15 1.58
N GLU A 179 -10.56 -10.19 0.46
CA GLU A 179 -11.03 -10.73 -0.82
C GLU A 179 -11.63 -12.14 -0.64
N SER A 180 -10.83 -13.11 -0.21
CA SER A 180 -11.30 -14.48 0.05
C SER A 180 -12.38 -14.60 1.14
N LYS A 181 -12.52 -13.61 2.04
CA LYS A 181 -13.61 -13.63 3.03
C LYS A 181 -14.92 -13.13 2.44
N LEU A 182 -14.90 -12.19 1.50
CA LEU A 182 -16.10 -11.65 0.89
C LEU A 182 -16.88 -12.69 0.09
N ASP A 183 -16.21 -13.72 -0.43
CA ASP A 183 -16.84 -14.83 -1.14
C ASP A 183 -17.86 -15.62 -0.28
N TYR A 184 -17.78 -15.52 1.05
CA TYR A 184 -18.76 -16.14 1.97
C TYR A 184 -20.00 -15.25 2.21
N TYR A 185 -19.96 -14.01 1.74
CA TYR A 185 -20.96 -12.97 1.98
C TYR A 185 -21.66 -12.49 0.70
N SER A 186 -21.15 -12.88 -0.47
CA SER A 186 -21.67 -12.57 -1.80
C SER A 186 -22.61 -13.64 -2.35
#